data_AF-A0A7J7LL24-F1
#
_entry.id   AF-A0A7J7LL24-F1
#
_cell.length_a   1.000
_cell.length_b   1.000
_cell.length_c   1.000
_cell.angle_alpha   90.00
_cell.angle_beta   90.00
_cell.angle_gamma   90.00
#
_symmetry.space_group_name_H-M   'P 1'
#
loop_
_entity.id
_entity.type
_entity.pdbx_description
1 polymer ?
#
loop_
_entity_poly.entity_id
_entity_poly.type
_entity_poly.pdbx_seq_one_letter_code
_entity_poly.pdbx_strand_id
1 'polypeptide(L)'
;MYTYSNVLNGFSTTLSPSELREPENTPGFIYSIRDYSVKVDTTHTSDFLNLNPVTGAWPESNYGKDVIIGLLDTEVLPESDSFKDGGMPKVSSRWKGECVAGT
;
A
#
# COMPACT_ATOMS: atom_id res chain seq x y z
N MET A 1 -2.43 14.49 16.03
CA MET A 1 -3.01 13.20 16.44
C MET A 1 -3.90 12.68 15.32
N TYR A 2 -3.71 11.43 14.92
CA TYR A 2 -4.55 10.75 13.94
C TYR A 2 -5.22 9.55 14.61
N THR A 3 -6.48 9.27 14.32
CA THR A 3 -7.25 8.19 14.97
C THR A 3 -7.62 7.10 13.98
N TYR A 4 -7.59 5.86 14.43
CA TYR A 4 -7.95 4.67 13.66
C TYR A 4 -9.18 4.02 14.31
N SER A 5 -10.16 3.62 13.49
CA SER A 5 -11.39 2.95 13.94
C SER A 5 -11.83 1.78 13.07
N ASN A 6 -11.19 1.56 11.91
CA ASN A 6 -11.64 0.55 10.94
C ASN A 6 -10.96 -0.81 11.18
N VAL A 7 -9.63 -0.86 11.05
CA VAL A 7 -8.85 -2.11 11.22
C VAL A 7 -8.34 -2.24 12.65
N LEU A 8 -8.04 -1.11 13.29
CA LEU A 8 -7.55 -1.01 14.65
C LEU A 8 -8.32 0.12 15.34
N ASN A 9 -8.57 -0.03 16.65
CA ASN A 9 -9.07 1.04 17.49
C ASN A 9 -7.88 1.66 18.23
N GLY A 10 -7.45 2.86 17.84
CA GLY A 10 -6.27 3.49 18.41
C GLY A 10 -5.95 4.84 17.79
N PHE A 11 -4.76 5.36 18.08
CA PHE A 11 -4.30 6.64 17.54
C PHE A 11 -2.79 6.69 17.37
N SER A 12 -2.32 7.57 16.49
CA SER A 12 -0.93 7.98 16.37
C SER A 12 -0.79 9.42 16.85
N THR A 13 0.14 9.65 17.78
CA THR A 13 0.44 10.98 18.30
C THR A 13 1.88 11.06 18.80
N THR A 14 2.42 12.26 18.87
CA THR A 14 3.73 12.52 19.44
C THR A 14 3.61 12.58 20.96
N LEU A 15 4.35 11.72 21.67
CA LEU A 15 4.44 11.70 23.13
C LEU A 15 5.91 11.67 23.54
N SER A 16 6.21 12.33 24.66
CA SER A 16 7.43 12.07 25.42
C SER A 16 7.37 10.70 26.10
N PRO A 17 8.52 10.11 26.48
CA PRO A 17 8.54 8.84 27.23
C PRO A 17 7.79 8.90 28.56
N SER A 18 7.67 10.08 29.19
CA SER A 18 6.88 10.27 30.41
C SER A 18 5.38 10.29 30.15
N GLU A 19 4.94 10.92 29.07
CA GLU A 19 3.52 10.98 28.69
C GLU A 19 2.98 9.63 28.26
N LEU A 20 3.81 8.75 27.69
CA LEU A 20 3.41 7.39 27.28
C LEU A 20 2.92 6.52 28.46
N ARG A 21 3.36 6.80 29.69
CA ARG A 21 3.00 6.01 30.87
C ARG A 21 1.52 6.10 31.21
N GLU A 22 0.85 7.21 30.89
CA GLU A 22 -0.55 7.40 31.21
C GLU A 22 -1.47 6.52 30.32
N PRO A 23 -1.33 6.53 28.98
CA PRO A 23 -2.00 5.58 28.10
C PRO A 23 -1.76 4.12 28.46
N GLU A 24 -0.53 3.74 28.80
CA GLU A 24 -0.17 2.36 29.17
C GLU A 24 -0.93 1.84 30.39
N ASN A 25 -1.35 2.72 31.30
CA ASN A 25 -2.10 2.38 32.51
C ASN A 25 -3.63 2.48 32.33
N THR A 26 -4.11 2.82 31.13
CA THR A 26 -5.53 2.98 30.87
C THR A 26 -6.19 1.62 30.54
N PRO A 27 -7.34 1.29 31.15
CA PRO A 27 -8.10 0.09 30.76
C PRO A 27 -8.39 0.06 29.25
N GLY A 28 -7.99 -1.03 28.60
CA GLY A 28 -8.14 -1.20 27.15
C GLY A 28 -6.89 -0.85 26.33
N PHE A 29 -5.81 -0.36 26.95
CA PHE A 29 -4.51 -0.30 26.30
C PHE A 29 -4.00 -1.71 25.99
N ILE A 30 -3.59 -1.94 24.74
CA ILE A 30 -3.08 -3.23 24.29
C ILE A 30 -1.56 -3.16 24.05
N TYR A 31 -1.12 -2.18 23.27
CA TYR A 31 0.29 -2.01 22.91
C TYR A 31 0.55 -0.62 22.32
N SER A 32 1.80 -0.15 22.40
CA SER A 32 2.29 1.02 21.67
C SER A 32 3.57 0.69 20.91
N ILE A 33 3.69 1.19 19.69
CA ILE A 33 4.90 1.09 18.88
C ILE A 33 5.40 2.50 18.56
N ARG A 34 6.73 2.68 18.58
CA ARG A 34 7.34 3.93 18.11
C ARG A 34 7.24 3.98 16.58
N ASP A 35 6.77 5.11 16.08
CA ASP A 35 6.77 5.37 14.64
C ASP A 35 8.20 5.44 14.09
N TYR A 36 8.42 4.89 12.90
CA TYR A 36 9.73 4.84 12.26
C TYR A 36 9.61 5.24 10.80
N SER A 37 10.58 6.04 10.34
CA SER A 37 10.64 6.41 8.94
C SER A 37 11.02 5.20 8.10
N VAL A 38 10.23 4.94 7.08
CA VAL A 38 10.56 3.97 6.02
C VAL A 38 11.45 4.65 4.97
N LYS A 39 12.33 3.86 4.34
CA LYS A 39 13.15 4.31 3.22
C LYS A 39 12.75 3.50 1.98
N VAL A 40 12.86 4.14 0.81
CA VAL A 40 12.62 3.48 -0.46
C VAL A 40 13.75 2.48 -0.73
N ASP A 41 13.39 1.20 -0.92
CA ASP A 41 14.37 0.14 -1.20
C ASP A 41 14.76 0.08 -2.68
N THR A 42 13.81 0.32 -3.59
CA THR A 42 14.05 0.30 -5.05
C THR A 42 13.00 1.13 -5.78
N THR A 43 13.38 1.67 -6.95
CA THR A 43 12.45 2.24 -7.93
C THR A 43 12.30 1.34 -9.17
N HIS A 44 13.00 0.21 -9.21
CA HIS A 44 13.09 -0.72 -10.34
C HIS A 44 12.87 -2.16 -9.85
N THR A 45 11.62 -2.46 -9.47
CA THR A 45 11.23 -3.74 -8.83
C THR A 45 11.48 -4.96 -9.72
N SER A 46 11.25 -4.86 -11.04
CA SER A 46 11.49 -5.98 -11.97
C SER A 46 12.93 -6.44 -11.93
N ASP A 47 13.87 -5.51 -11.97
CA ASP A 47 15.30 -5.79 -12.00
C ASP A 47 15.79 -6.22 -10.61
N PHE A 48 15.30 -5.56 -9.56
CA PHE A 48 15.59 -5.91 -8.18
C PHE A 48 15.19 -7.36 -7.85
N LEU A 49 14.05 -7.82 -8.38
CA LEU A 49 13.54 -9.19 -8.21
C LEU A 49 14.00 -10.16 -9.32
N ASN A 50 14.79 -9.68 -10.30
CA ASN A 50 15.22 -10.44 -11.48
C ASN A 50 14.06 -11.14 -12.23
N LEU A 51 12.96 -10.41 -12.44
CA LEU A 51 11.76 -10.90 -13.12
C LEU A 51 11.97 -10.92 -14.64
N ASN A 52 11.41 -11.95 -15.28
CA ASN A 52 11.52 -12.15 -16.72
C ASN A 52 10.12 -12.22 -17.37
N PRO A 53 9.88 -11.53 -18.50
CA PRO A 53 8.57 -11.53 -19.14
C PRO A 53 8.19 -12.79 -19.91
N VAL A 54 9.17 -13.62 -20.23
CA VAL A 54 8.98 -14.82 -21.05
C VAL A 54 8.95 -16.09 -20.19
N THR A 55 9.59 -16.06 -19.02
CA THR A 55 9.79 -17.23 -18.15
C THR A 55 9.60 -16.90 -16.67
N GLY A 56 9.29 -17.91 -15.87
CA GLY A 56 9.17 -17.78 -14.41
C GLY A 56 7.86 -17.13 -13.96
N ALA A 57 7.92 -16.32 -12.90
CA ALA A 57 6.75 -15.91 -12.12
C ALA A 57 5.67 -15.18 -12.93
N TRP A 58 6.02 -14.34 -13.91
CA TRP A 58 5.02 -13.60 -14.69
C TRP A 58 4.16 -14.52 -15.56
N PRO A 59 4.72 -15.35 -16.48
CA PRO A 59 3.92 -16.34 -17.20
C PRO A 59 3.16 -17.30 -16.29
N GLU A 60 3.79 -17.80 -15.22
CA GLU A 60 3.18 -18.77 -14.29
C GLU A 60 1.98 -18.18 -13.52
N SER A 61 2.02 -16.89 -13.20
CA SER A 61 0.91 -16.17 -12.55
C SER A 61 -0.10 -15.59 -13.54
N ASN A 62 0.01 -15.92 -14.83
CA ASN A 62 -0.79 -15.31 -15.89
C ASN A 62 -0.73 -13.78 -15.85
N TYR A 63 0.47 -13.24 -15.58
CA TYR A 63 0.77 -11.81 -15.49
C TYR A 63 -0.12 -11.05 -14.49
N GLY A 64 -0.63 -11.74 -13.46
CA GLY A 64 -1.51 -11.12 -12.46
C GLY A 64 -2.92 -10.81 -12.98
N LYS A 65 -3.37 -11.46 -14.06
CA LYS A 65 -4.74 -11.27 -14.58
C LYS A 65 -5.79 -11.47 -13.50
N ASP A 66 -6.77 -10.56 -13.45
CA ASP A 66 -7.88 -10.56 -12.49
C ASP A 66 -7.45 -10.47 -11.01
N VAL A 67 -6.25 -9.94 -10.73
CA VAL A 67 -5.78 -9.63 -9.38
C VAL A 67 -5.92 -8.14 -9.11
N ILE A 68 -6.39 -7.77 -7.91
CA ILE A 68 -6.39 -6.40 -7.42
C ILE A 68 -5.17 -6.22 -6.53
N ILE A 69 -4.25 -5.34 -6.92
CA ILE A 69 -3.02 -5.04 -6.18
C ILE A 69 -3.19 -3.68 -5.51
N GLY A 70 -3.07 -3.65 -4.18
CA GLY A 70 -2.99 -2.41 -3.42
C GLY A 70 -1.53 -1.99 -3.27
N LEU A 71 -1.19 -0.78 -3.70
CA LEU A 71 0.16 -0.23 -3.59
C LEU A 71 0.11 1.02 -2.70
N LEU A 72 0.93 1.02 -1.65
CA LEU A 72 1.19 2.20 -0.82
C LEU A 72 2.56 2.74 -1.22
N ASP A 73 2.57 3.79 -2.02
CA ASP A 73 3.77 4.44 -2.53
C ASP A 73 3.64 5.96 -2.34
N THR A 74 4.63 6.73 -2.76
CA THR A 74 4.55 8.17 -2.75
C THR A 74 3.42 8.65 -3.67
N GLU A 75 3.39 8.19 -4.92
CA GLU A 75 2.44 8.64 -5.94
C GLU A 75 2.28 7.60 -7.07
N VAL A 76 1.25 7.81 -7.89
CA VAL A 76 1.07 7.17 -9.20
C VAL A 76 0.87 8.28 -10.24
N LEU A 77 1.35 8.07 -11.46
CA LEU A 77 1.28 9.03 -12.56
C LEU A 77 0.28 8.53 -13.62
N PRO A 78 -1.03 8.85 -13.53
CA PRO A 78 -2.05 8.24 -14.39
C PRO A 78 -1.88 8.52 -15.89
N GLU A 79 -1.17 9.58 -16.25
CA GLU A 79 -0.85 9.97 -17.64
C GLU A 79 0.26 9.14 -18.29
N SER A 80 1.01 8.35 -17.51
CA SER A 80 2.08 7.51 -18.03
C SER A 80 1.52 6.48 -19.02
N ASP A 81 2.23 6.28 -20.13
CA ASP A 81 1.88 5.29 -21.17
C ASP A 81 1.68 3.89 -20.61
N SER A 82 2.36 3.55 -19.50
CA SER A 82 2.23 2.27 -18.81
C SER A 82 0.84 2.01 -18.20
N PHE A 83 0.01 3.05 -18.02
CA PHE A 83 -1.35 2.93 -17.49
C PHE A 83 -2.44 3.03 -18.58
N LYS A 84 -2.06 3.09 -19.86
CA LYS A 84 -3.05 3.03 -20.96
C LYS A 84 -3.79 1.69 -20.93
N ASP A 85 -5.11 1.76 -20.85
CA ASP A 85 -6.00 0.60 -20.75
C ASP A 85 -6.52 0.10 -22.11
N GLY A 86 -5.97 0.62 -23.22
CA GLY A 86 -6.32 0.21 -24.57
C GLY A 86 -6.14 -1.30 -24.78
N GLY A 87 -7.24 -2.00 -25.05
CA GLY A 87 -7.25 -3.46 -25.22
C GLY A 87 -7.38 -4.27 -23.92
N MET A 88 -7.50 -3.61 -22.77
CA MET A 88 -7.77 -4.27 -21.48
C MET A 88 -9.24 -4.68 -21.36
N PRO A 89 -9.54 -5.76 -20.62
CA PRO A 89 -10.91 -6.13 -20.31
C PRO A 89 -11.59 -5.10 -19.39
N LYS A 90 -12.91 -5.18 -19.28
CA LYS A 90 -13.65 -4.34 -18.31
C LYS A 90 -13.12 -4.55 -16.90
N VAL A 91 -13.13 -3.46 -16.12
CA VAL A 91 -12.72 -3.50 -14.72
C VAL A 91 -13.56 -4.54 -13.95
N SER A 92 -12.88 -5.34 -13.13
CA SER A 92 -13.50 -6.40 -12.32
C SER A 92 -14.59 -5.85 -11.42
N SER A 93 -15.74 -6.52 -11.36
CA SER A 93 -16.85 -6.17 -10.48
C SER A 93 -16.52 -6.25 -8.98
N ARG A 94 -15.39 -6.88 -8.62
CA ARG A 94 -14.90 -6.95 -7.24
C ARG A 94 -14.19 -5.67 -6.81
N TRP A 95 -13.74 -4.85 -7.76
CA TRP A 95 -13.08 -3.59 -7.45
C TRP A 95 -14.12 -2.55 -7.03
N LYS A 96 -13.82 -1.86 -5.92
CA LYS A 96 -14.70 -0.86 -5.29
C LYS A 96 -14.10 0.55 -5.28
N GLY A 97 -12.99 0.74 -5.99
CA GLY A 97 -12.36 2.05 -6.13
C GLY A 97 -12.97 2.86 -7.27
N GLU A 98 -12.33 3.98 -7.57
CA GLU A 98 -12.67 4.85 -8.69
C GLU A 98 -11.49 4.99 -9.66
N CYS A 99 -11.78 5.20 -10.94
CA CYS A 99 -10.76 5.47 -11.95
C CYS A 99 -10.49 6.98 -11.94
N VAL A 100 -9.25 7.37 -11.68
CA VAL A 100 -8.81 8.77 -11.79
C VAL A 100 -8.15 8.95 -13.16
N ALA A 101 -8.70 9.83 -13.98
CA ALA A 101 -8.11 10.15 -15.28
C ALA A 101 -6.85 11.00 -15.11
N GLY A 102 -5.83 10.77 -15.95
CA GLY A 102 -4.71 11.69 -16.10
C GLY A 102 -5.18 13.04 -16.68
N THR A 103 -4.41 14.09 -16.43
CA THR A 103 -4.66 15.44 -16.97
C THR A 103 -4.14 15.62 -18.38
#